data_AF-A0A7Y8MRU8-F1
#
_entry.id   AF-A0A7Y8MRU8-F1
#
_cell.length_a   1.000
_cell.length_b   1.000
_cell.length_c   1.000
_cell.angle_alpha   90.00
_cell.angle_beta   90.00
_cell.angle_gamma   90.00
#
_symmetry.space_group_name_H-M   'P 1'
#
loop_
_entity.id
_entity.type
_entity.pdbx_description
1 polymer ?
#
loop_
_entity_poly.entity_id
_entity_poly.type
_entity_poly.pdbx_seq_one_letter_code
_entity_poly.pdbx_strand_id
1 'polypeptide(L)'
;MIHNRIALLRTEKGISRKDLADAVGVNFQTIGYLERGDYNPSLELALKIAGFFGLPVEMVFSLAPFESLSSQLLRQQQRGEQKN
;
A
#
# COMPACT_ATOMS: atom_id res chain seq x y z
N MET A 1 -3.45 -12.93 4.44
CA MET A 1 -3.07 -11.64 5.06
C MET A 1 -3.02 -10.61 3.94
N ILE A 2 -3.59 -9.41 4.11
CA ILE A 2 -3.55 -8.37 3.07
C ILE A 2 -2.23 -7.59 3.18
N HIS A 3 -1.52 -7.47 2.06
CA HIS A 3 -0.36 -6.58 1.94
C HIS A 3 -0.84 -5.17 1.64
N ASN A 4 -0.16 -4.15 2.17
CA ASN A 4 -0.50 -2.77 1.91
C ASN A 4 0.72 -1.87 1.67
N ARG A 5 0.50 -0.71 1.04
CA ARG A 5 1.51 0.33 0.79
C ARG A 5 1.26 1.61 1.61
N ILE A 6 0.46 1.55 2.68
CA ILE A 6 0.04 2.74 3.42
C ILE A 6 1.24 3.55 3.93
N ALA A 7 2.23 2.87 4.53
CA ALA A 7 3.41 3.51 5.08
C ALA A 7 4.26 4.21 3.99
N LEU A 8 4.41 3.56 2.83
CA LEU A 8 5.10 4.11 1.67
C LEU A 8 4.38 5.37 1.17
N LEU A 9 3.08 5.25 0.88
CA LEU A 9 2.27 6.34 0.32
C LEU A 9 2.15 7.55 1.26
N ARG A 10 2.06 7.32 2.58
CA ARG A 10 2.12 8.42 3.55
C ARG A 10 3.47 9.14 3.49
N THR A 11 4.56 8.39 3.46
CA THR A 11 5.92 8.95 3.42
C THR A 11 6.12 9.77 2.15
N GLU A 12 5.67 9.26 1.01
CA GLU A 12 5.69 9.99 -0.27
C GLU A 12 4.88 11.29 -0.24
N LYS A 13 3.72 11.30 0.43
CA LYS A 13 2.91 12.50 0.63
C LYS A 13 3.37 13.40 1.78
N GLY A 14 4.38 13.00 2.57
CA GLY A 14 4.89 13.75 3.72
C GLY A 14 3.90 13.89 4.88
N ILE A 15 2.95 12.97 5.04
CA ILE A 15 1.90 13.05 6.07
C ILE A 15 2.10 12.05 7.22
N SER A 16 1.65 12.42 8.41
CA SER A 16 1.69 11.56 9.59
C SER A 16 0.57 10.52 9.58
N ARG A 17 0.67 9.51 10.46
CA ARG A 17 -0.43 8.55 10.68
C ARG A 17 -1.69 9.22 11.17
N LYS A 18 -1.55 10.27 11.99
CA LYS A 18 -2.66 11.03 12.54
C LYS A 18 -3.41 11.75 11.41
N ASP A 19 -2.70 12.40 10.50
CA ASP A 19 -3.31 13.11 9.37
C ASP A 19 -4.14 12.16 8.49
N LEU A 20 -3.61 10.96 8.19
CA LEU A 20 -4.36 9.95 7.45
C LEU A 20 -5.57 9.45 8.24
N ALA A 21 -5.42 9.21 9.54
CA ALA A 21 -6.48 8.71 10.40
C ALA A 21 -7.65 9.70 10.50
N ASP A 22 -7.33 10.99 10.69
CA ASP A 22 -8.29 12.09 10.73
C ASP A 22 -9.02 12.20 9.38
N ALA A 23 -8.31 12.05 8.26
CA ALA A 23 -8.90 12.13 6.93
C ALA A 23 -9.85 10.96 6.58
N VAL A 24 -9.61 9.76 7.12
CA VAL A 24 -10.46 8.57 6.86
C VAL A 24 -11.41 8.24 8.01
N GLY A 25 -11.41 9.03 9.08
CA GLY A 25 -12.33 8.95 10.20
C GLY A 25 -12.10 7.75 11.12
N VAL A 26 -10.83 7.44 11.45
CA VAL A 26 -10.45 6.33 12.34
C VAL A 26 -9.48 6.78 13.42
N ASN A 27 -9.24 5.91 14.43
CA ASN A 27 -8.20 6.16 15.43
C ASN A 27 -6.81 6.07 14.79
N PHE A 28 -5.86 6.94 15.18
CA PHE A 28 -4.49 6.90 14.67
C PHE A 28 -3.79 5.53 14.84
N GLN A 29 -4.14 4.78 15.89
CA GLN A 29 -3.61 3.43 16.14
C GLN A 29 -4.03 2.45 15.05
N THR A 30 -5.25 2.59 14.50
CA THR A 30 -5.77 1.82 13.35
C THR A 30 -4.80 1.89 12.18
N ILE A 31 -4.31 3.09 11.83
CA ILE A 31 -3.33 3.24 10.74
C ILE A 31 -2.03 2.50 11.08
N GLY A 32 -1.56 2.58 12.33
CA GLY A 32 -0.37 1.85 12.76
C GLY A 32 -0.51 0.33 12.68
N TYR A 33 -1.66 -0.22 13.11
CA TYR A 33 -1.95 -1.65 13.00
C TYR A 33 -2.05 -2.10 11.53
N LEU A 34 -2.69 -1.31 10.68
CA LEU A 34 -2.78 -1.60 9.24
C LEU A 34 -1.41 -1.61 8.58
N GLU A 35 -0.55 -0.62 8.86
CA GLU A 35 0.80 -0.56 8.29
C GLU A 35 1.67 -1.77 8.65
N ARG A 36 1.47 -2.36 9.84
CA ARG A 36 2.16 -3.58 10.27
C ARG A 36 1.51 -4.87 9.76
N GLY A 37 0.29 -4.77 9.21
CA GLY A 37 -0.49 -5.93 8.79
C GLY A 37 -1.11 -6.71 9.95
N ASP A 38 -1.27 -6.07 11.12
CA ASP A 38 -1.80 -6.71 12.34
C ASP A 38 -3.27 -7.15 12.16
N TYR A 39 -4.02 -6.50 11.26
CA TYR A 39 -5.35 -6.94 10.82
C TYR A 39 -5.71 -6.41 9.42
N ASN A 40 -6.76 -6.98 8.83
CA ASN A 40 -7.29 -6.57 7.52
C ASN A 40 -8.31 -5.44 7.66
N PRO A 41 -8.24 -4.36 6.87
CA PRO A 41 -9.24 -3.30 6.90
C PRO A 41 -10.61 -3.83 6.43
N SER A 42 -11.69 -3.17 6.85
CA SER A 42 -12.98 -3.33 6.17
C SER A 42 -12.88 -2.82 4.72
N LEU A 43 -13.79 -3.27 3.85
CA LEU A 43 -13.87 -2.77 2.48
C LEU A 43 -14.04 -1.24 2.46
N GLU A 44 -14.90 -0.71 3.33
CA GLU A 44 -15.12 0.74 3.46
C GLU A 44 -13.82 1.49 3.78
N LEU A 45 -13.06 1.03 4.78
CA LEU A 45 -11.81 1.68 5.17
C LEU A 45 -10.76 1.58 4.06
N ALA A 46 -10.66 0.44 3.37
CA ALA A 46 -9.77 0.28 2.23
C ALA A 46 -10.10 1.27 1.10
N LEU A 47 -11.38 1.45 0.79
CA LEU A 47 -11.85 2.42 -0.22
C LEU A 47 -11.60 3.87 0.20
N LYS A 48 -11.83 4.24 1.47
CA LYS A 48 -11.51 5.58 1.99
C LYS A 48 -10.02 5.89 1.89
N ILE A 49 -9.16 4.95 2.28
CA ILE A 49 -7.71 5.11 2.20
C ILE A 49 -7.26 5.25 0.73
N ALA A 50 -7.78 4.41 -0.16
CA ALA A 50 -7.49 4.50 -1.59
C ALA A 50 -7.92 5.84 -2.20
N GLY A 51 -9.14 6.30 -1.84
CA GLY A 51 -9.67 7.61 -2.23
C GLY A 51 -8.82 8.77 -1.73
N PHE A 52 -8.35 8.73 -0.49
CA PHE A 52 -7.45 9.74 0.08
C PHE A 52 -6.12 9.84 -0.70
N PHE A 53 -5.58 8.70 -1.15
CA PHE A 53 -4.38 8.69 -1.99
C PHE A 53 -4.65 9.03 -3.46
N GLY A 54 -5.91 8.97 -3.91
CA GLY A 54 -6.28 9.15 -5.31
C GLY A 54 -5.83 7.99 -6.20
N LEU A 55 -5.77 6.78 -5.63
CA LEU A 55 -5.28 5.57 -6.29
C LEU A 55 -6.37 4.49 -6.33
N PRO A 56 -6.32 3.56 -7.30
CA PRO A 56 -7.10 2.33 -7.24
C PRO A 56 -6.77 1.53 -5.98
N VAL A 57 -7.75 0.78 -5.47
CA VAL A 57 -7.58 0.02 -4.21
C VAL A 57 -6.45 -1.02 -4.33
N GLU A 58 -6.30 -1.64 -5.48
CA GLU A 58 -5.26 -2.61 -5.82
C GLU A 58 -3.84 -2.03 -5.84
N MET A 59 -3.70 -0.71 -5.99
CA MET A 59 -2.42 -0.02 -5.89
C MET A 59 -2.02 0.24 -4.43
N VAL A 60 -2.98 0.18 -3.51
CA VAL A 60 -2.77 0.38 -2.07
C VAL A 60 -2.73 -0.95 -1.32
N PHE A 61 -3.56 -1.91 -1.72
CA PHE A 61 -3.74 -3.22 -1.07
C PHE A 61 -3.62 -4.37 -2.07
N SER A 62 -3.08 -5.50 -1.62
CA SER A 62 -2.91 -6.68 -2.46
C SER A 62 -3.03 -7.97 -1.65
N LEU A 63 -3.51 -9.03 -2.29
CA LEU A 63 -3.52 -10.39 -1.72
C LEU A 63 -2.16 -11.08 -1.83
N ALA A 64 -1.25 -10.53 -2.64
CA ALA A 64 0.13 -11.00 -2.79
C ALA A 64 1.12 -9.89 -2.38
N PRO A 65 2.35 -10.24 -1.96
CA PRO A 65 3.38 -9.25 -1.67
C PRO A 65 3.61 -8.32 -2.87
N PHE A 66 3.81 -7.03 -2.59
CA PHE A 66 4.21 -6.08 -3.62
C PHE A 66 5.65 -6.38 -4.05
N GLU A 67 5.84 -6.56 -5.35
CA GLU A 67 7.17 -6.77 -5.92
C GLU A 67 8.02 -5.50 -5.74
N SER A 68 9.27 -5.67 -5.32
CA SER A 68 10.21 -4.55 -5.25
C SER A 68 10.64 -4.12 -6.64
N LEU A 69 11.01 -2.85 -6.81
CA LEU A 69 11.56 -2.34 -8.06
C LEU A 69 12.79 -3.16 -8.50
N SER A 70 13.68 -3.52 -7.56
CA SER A 70 14.83 -4.38 -7.84
C SER A 70 14.43 -5.74 -8.41
N SER A 71 13.39 -6.38 -7.87
CA SER A 71 12.90 -7.68 -8.35
C SER A 71 12.28 -7.57 -9.74
N GLN A 72 11.55 -6.48 -10.02
CA GLN A 72 10.99 -6.20 -11.34
C GLN A 72 12.08 -6.03 -12.41
N LEU A 73 13.13 -5.26 -12.09
CA LEU A 73 14.23 -4.99 -13.02
C LEU A 73 15.01 -6.27 -13.38
N LEU A 74 15.31 -7.13 -12.39
CA LEU A 74 15.99 -8.41 -12.63
C LEU A 74 15.18 -9.32 -13.55
N ARG A 75 13.86 -9.38 -13.38
CA ARG A 75 12.96 -10.16 -14.25
C ARG A 75 12.93 -9.63 -15.68
N GLN A 76 12.99 -8.32 -15.87
CA GLN A 76 13.01 -7.70 -17.19
C GLN A 76 14.31 -7.99 -17.96
N GLN A 77 15.46 -7.99 -17.27
CA GLN A 77 16.75 -8.34 -17.86
C GLN A 77 16.77 -9.79 -18.37
N GLN A 78 16.27 -10.74 -17.57
CA GLN A 78 16.20 -12.15 -17.95
C GLN A 78 15.26 -12.43 -19.14
N ARG A 79 14.18 -11.64 -19.28
CA ARG A 79 13.28 -11.75 -20.45
C ARG A 79 13.89 -11.21 -21.76
N GLY A 80 14.87 -10.31 -21.67
CA GLY A 80 15.62 -9.81 -22.82
C GLY A 80 16.60 -10.84 -23.37
N GLU A 81 17.25 -11.62 -22.50
CA GLU A 81 18.23 -12.65 -22.87
C GLU A 81 17.60 -13.87 -23.54
N GLN A 82 16.34 -14.19 -23.23
CA GLN A 82 15.63 -15.35 -23.79
C GLN A 82 15.01 -15.12 -25.18
N LYS A 83 15.07 -13.88 -25.69
CA LYS A 83 14.55 -13.50 -27.02
C LYS A 83 15.64 -13.31 -28.09
N ASN A 84 16.90 -13.58 -27.76
CA ASN A 84 18.03 -13.59 -28.69
C ASN A 84 18.52 -15.02 -28.97
#